data_AF-A0A524C894-F1
#
_entry.id   AF-A0A524C894-F1
#
_cell.length_a   1.000
_cell.length_b   1.000
_cell.length_c   1.000
_cell.angle_alpha   90.00
_cell.angle_beta   90.00
_cell.angle_gamma   90.00
#
_symmetry.space_group_name_H-M   'P 1'
#
loop_
_entity.id
_entity.type
_entity.pdbx_description
1 polymer ?
#
loop_
_entity_poly.entity_id
_entity_poly.type
_entity_poly.pdbx_seq_one_letter_code
_entity_poly.pdbx_strand_id
1 'polypeptide(L)'
;MPLFKSSKKHDTLWTERPEYDPIHDISKKPLFDETQVSEQHQILGEIIREHWDLVHPLARDYILSSATEWRKIWDNYRRVYSSLEEKKKQLGHLTTNINNKTEEYVKTKQTLQETRQTFEEQLNEKIAEKNQQISQLQTTTENLRSNLENEQSEKYHLQTLLDQKDQQLSNLQEQISALREEKNEQTEKAKSLQVDISNNFQKQISEMSAILHTKETRNQQLHSVLSQARDQLVSLKELNVQLRENKKQLQDRISVLEERLANRNDRLKKVAEMLEDF
;
A
#
# COMPACT_ATOMS: atom_id res chain seq x y z
N MET A 1 64.62 -20.33 38.55
CA MET A 1 65.95 -20.98 38.73
C MET A 1 66.72 -20.23 39.82
N PRO A 2 67.02 -20.85 40.97
CA PRO A 2 67.88 -20.22 41.98
C PRO A 2 69.33 -20.67 41.76
N LEU A 3 70.23 -19.73 41.53
CA LEU A 3 71.69 -19.98 41.51
C LEU A 3 72.39 -18.89 42.33
N PHE A 4 72.32 -19.00 43.65
CA PHE A 4 73.34 -18.42 44.52
C PHE A 4 73.69 -19.44 45.60
N LYS A 5 74.78 -20.18 45.33
CA LYS A 5 75.44 -21.01 46.32
C LYS A 5 75.93 -20.12 47.45
N SER A 6 75.61 -20.49 48.68
CA SER A 6 76.17 -19.90 49.90
C SER A 6 77.70 -20.04 49.86
N SER A 7 78.39 -18.92 49.70
CA SER A 7 79.83 -18.84 49.91
C SER A 7 80.11 -19.15 51.38
N LYS A 8 80.80 -20.25 51.64
CA LYS A 8 81.37 -20.53 52.98
C LYS A 8 82.24 -19.32 53.35
N LYS A 9 81.95 -18.70 54.49
CA LYS A 9 82.80 -17.65 55.05
C LYS A 9 84.14 -18.33 55.37
N HIS A 10 85.19 -17.96 54.64
CA HIS A 10 86.54 -18.31 55.06
C HIS A 10 86.84 -17.50 56.32
N ASP A 11 87.14 -18.19 57.42
CA ASP A 11 87.76 -17.58 58.59
C ASP A 11 89.13 -17.05 58.15
N THR A 12 89.18 -15.78 57.78
CA THR A 12 90.46 -15.07 57.67
C THR A 12 91.07 -14.99 59.06
N LEU A 13 92.39 -15.16 59.19
CA LEU A 13 93.22 -15.05 60.42
C LEU A 13 93.07 -13.72 61.21
N TRP A 14 92.09 -12.88 60.86
CA TRP A 14 91.87 -11.52 61.33
C TRP A 14 90.42 -11.29 61.81
N THR A 15 89.58 -12.34 61.91
CA THR A 15 88.20 -12.22 62.42
C THR A 15 88.12 -11.98 63.93
N GLU A 16 89.15 -12.37 64.67
CA GLU A 16 89.30 -12.08 66.10
C GLU A 16 90.55 -11.23 66.31
N ARG A 17 90.39 -10.14 67.06
CA ARG A 17 91.49 -9.22 67.39
C ARG A 17 92.38 -9.95 68.42
N PRO A 18 93.67 -10.23 68.15
CA PRO A 18 94.55 -10.70 69.21
C PRO A 18 94.56 -9.65 70.33
N GLU A 19 94.29 -10.09 71.57
CA GLU A 19 94.45 -9.27 72.77
C GLU A 19 95.93 -8.94 72.93
N TYR A 20 96.35 -7.83 72.32
CA TYR A 20 97.66 -7.26 72.52
C TYR A 20 97.59 -6.36 73.74
N ASP A 21 98.17 -6.82 74.85
CA ASP A 21 98.36 -6.03 76.05
C ASP A 21 99.62 -5.16 75.85
N PRO A 22 99.49 -3.84 75.67
CA PRO A 22 100.64 -3.01 75.34
C PRO A 22 101.62 -3.00 76.52
N ILE A 23 102.92 -3.12 76.23
CA ILE A 23 103.96 -2.86 77.23
C ILE A 23 103.89 -1.38 77.60
N HIS A 24 103.19 -1.08 78.70
CA HIS A 24 102.97 0.28 79.18
C HIS A 24 104.14 0.78 80.04
N ASP A 25 105.05 -0.12 80.44
CA ASP A 25 106.17 0.17 81.32
C ASP A 25 107.48 0.32 80.52
N ILE A 26 107.94 1.57 80.41
CA ILE A 26 109.17 1.97 79.70
C ILE A 26 110.41 1.32 80.35
N SER A 27 110.31 0.94 81.62
CA SER A 27 111.40 0.40 82.44
C SER A 27 111.73 -1.06 82.13
N LYS A 28 110.82 -1.77 81.45
CA LYS A 28 110.99 -3.20 81.15
C LYS A 28 111.50 -3.39 79.72
N LYS A 29 112.81 -3.65 79.61
CA LYS A 29 113.43 -4.10 78.37
C LYS A 29 112.86 -5.47 77.99
N PRO A 30 112.48 -5.70 76.73
CA PRO A 30 111.94 -6.99 76.32
C PRO A 30 113.03 -8.05 76.42
N LEU A 31 112.68 -9.18 77.04
CA LEU A 31 113.53 -10.36 77.16
C LEU A 31 113.18 -11.29 76.01
N PHE A 32 114.15 -11.56 75.13
CA PHE A 32 114.02 -12.56 74.09
C PHE A 32 115.04 -13.67 74.34
N ASP A 33 114.72 -14.88 73.88
CA ASP A 33 115.63 -16.01 73.93
C ASP A 33 116.75 -15.81 72.89
N GLU A 34 117.93 -15.38 73.36
CA GLU A 34 119.08 -15.01 72.53
C GLU A 34 119.64 -16.19 71.71
N THR A 35 119.23 -17.43 72.03
CA THR A 35 119.68 -18.66 71.35
C THR A 35 118.97 -18.94 70.02
N GLN A 36 117.84 -18.27 69.74
CA GLN A 36 117.02 -18.52 68.54
C GLN A 36 117.07 -17.40 67.49
N VAL A 37 117.91 -16.38 67.71
CA VAL A 37 117.97 -15.19 66.85
C VAL A 37 119.30 -15.12 66.11
N SER A 38 119.26 -14.74 64.83
CA SER A 38 120.44 -14.53 64.00
C SER A 38 121.38 -13.47 64.58
N GLU A 39 122.69 -13.54 64.30
CA GLU A 39 123.70 -12.55 64.73
C GLU A 39 123.29 -11.10 64.41
N GLN A 40 122.68 -10.86 63.25
CA GLN A 40 122.17 -9.54 62.85
C GLN A 40 121.04 -9.02 63.76
N HIS A 41 120.18 -9.92 64.25
CA HIS A 41 119.14 -9.59 65.22
C HIS A 41 119.70 -9.36 66.62
N GLN A 42 120.77 -10.07 66.98
CA GLN A 42 121.48 -9.83 68.25
C GLN A 42 122.12 -8.44 68.27
N ILE A 43 122.84 -8.06 67.20
CA ILE A 43 123.45 -6.73 67.03
C ILE A 43 122.38 -5.62 67.08
N LEU A 44 121.27 -5.81 66.35
CA LEU A 44 120.16 -4.87 66.39
C LEU A 44 119.53 -4.78 67.80
N GLY A 45 119.40 -5.92 68.49
CA GLY A 45 118.88 -6.00 69.84
C GLY A 45 119.77 -5.31 70.88
N GLU A 46 121.09 -5.33 70.71
CA GLU A 46 122.04 -4.56 71.53
C GLU A 46 121.90 -3.05 71.28
N ILE A 47 121.87 -2.62 70.02
CA ILE A 47 121.68 -1.20 69.65
C ILE A 47 120.35 -0.67 70.20
N ILE A 48 119.27 -1.45 70.10
CA ILE A 48 117.95 -1.11 70.64
C ILE A 48 117.97 -1.06 72.18
N ARG A 49 118.72 -1.95 72.85
CA ARG A 49 118.83 -1.96 74.32
C ARG A 49 119.69 -0.83 74.87
N GLU A 50 120.71 -0.40 74.12
CA GLU A 50 121.57 0.75 74.42
C GLU A 50 120.79 2.06 74.26
N HIS A 51 119.99 2.18 73.20
CA HIS A 51 119.20 3.37 72.89
C HIS A 51 117.73 3.22 73.30
N TRP A 52 117.41 2.31 74.23
CA TRP A 52 116.03 1.95 74.57
C TRP A 52 115.18 3.16 74.99
N ASP A 53 115.78 4.07 75.75
CA ASP A 53 115.12 5.30 76.22
C ASP A 53 114.72 6.25 75.07
N LEU A 54 115.39 6.15 73.91
CA LEU A 54 115.07 6.90 72.69
C LEU A 54 114.18 6.10 71.74
N VAL A 55 114.46 4.80 71.56
CA VAL A 55 113.80 3.92 70.60
C VAL A 55 112.40 3.53 71.07
N HIS A 56 112.19 3.25 72.36
CA HIS A 56 110.91 2.80 72.89
C HIS A 56 109.81 3.87 72.78
N PRO A 57 110.01 5.16 73.16
CA PRO A 57 109.02 6.20 72.94
C PRO A 57 108.68 6.41 71.47
N LEU A 58 109.67 6.42 70.57
CA LEU A 58 109.45 6.59 69.13
C LEU A 58 108.67 5.42 68.52
N ALA A 59 109.04 4.18 68.87
CA ALA A 59 108.33 2.98 68.43
C ALA A 59 106.90 2.95 68.99
N ARG A 60 106.72 3.31 70.27
CA ARG A 60 105.40 3.42 70.91
C ARG A 60 104.54 4.48 70.21
N ASP A 61 105.07 5.66 69.97
CA ASP A 61 104.35 6.76 69.30
C ASP A 61 104.01 6.38 67.86
N TYR A 62 104.90 5.72 67.14
CA TYR A 62 104.64 5.19 65.81
C TYR A 62 103.53 4.12 65.82
N ILE A 63 103.60 3.15 66.74
CA ILE A 63 102.59 2.09 66.88
C ILE A 63 101.23 2.69 67.27
N LEU A 64 101.20 3.63 68.22
CA LEU A 64 99.97 4.28 68.65
C LEU A 64 99.38 5.16 67.54
N SER A 65 100.22 5.96 66.86
CA SER A 65 99.79 6.78 65.71
C SER A 65 99.21 5.89 64.61
N SER A 66 99.94 4.87 64.19
CA SER A 66 99.48 3.90 63.19
C SER A 66 98.19 3.20 63.62
N ALA A 67 98.09 2.78 64.89
CA ALA A 67 96.87 2.16 65.41
C ALA A 67 95.68 3.13 65.42
N THR A 68 95.90 4.43 65.67
CA THR A 68 94.83 5.44 65.56
C THR A 68 94.40 5.66 64.11
N GLU A 69 95.33 5.65 63.16
CA GLU A 69 95.00 5.74 61.73
C GLU A 69 94.22 4.51 61.27
N TRP A 70 94.66 3.31 61.64
CA TRP A 70 93.94 2.06 61.34
C TRP A 70 92.54 2.03 61.95
N ARG A 71 92.35 2.52 63.19
CA ARG A 71 91.02 2.66 63.78
C ARG A 71 90.14 3.63 63.00
N LYS A 72 90.68 4.80 62.62
CA LYS A 72 89.95 5.77 61.78
C LYS A 72 89.55 5.16 60.43
N ILE A 73 90.46 4.45 59.77
CA ILE A 73 90.19 3.76 58.50
C ILE A 73 89.11 2.68 58.70
N TRP A 74 89.21 1.89 59.77
CA TRP A 74 88.24 0.85 60.08
C TRP A 74 86.85 1.41 60.38
N ASP A 75 86.77 2.48 61.18
CA ASP A 75 85.49 3.16 61.48
C ASP A 75 84.88 3.76 60.21
N ASN A 76 85.70 4.36 59.34
CA ASN A 76 85.25 4.86 58.04
C ASN A 76 84.76 3.72 57.13
N TYR A 77 85.51 2.63 57.04
CA TYR A 77 85.11 1.43 56.29
C TYR A 77 83.77 0.88 56.80
N ARG A 78 83.61 0.77 58.12
CA ARG A 78 82.36 0.29 58.75
C ARG A 78 81.18 1.21 58.42
N ARG A 79 81.36 2.54 58.49
CA ARG A 79 80.32 3.51 58.12
C ARG A 79 79.92 3.38 56.65
N VAL A 80 80.90 3.30 55.75
CA VAL A 80 80.66 3.13 54.31
C VAL A 80 79.96 1.81 54.03
N TYR A 81 80.39 0.72 54.67
CA TYR A 81 79.79 -0.59 54.51
C TYR A 81 78.34 -0.63 55.00
N SER A 82 78.05 -0.09 56.19
CA SER A 82 76.67 0.01 56.71
C SER A 82 75.80 0.85 55.78
N SER A 83 76.31 1.99 55.29
CA SER A 83 75.58 2.83 54.34
C SER A 83 75.31 2.11 53.02
N LEU A 84 76.29 1.37 52.49
CA LEU A 84 76.13 0.56 51.30
C LEU A 84 75.05 -0.51 51.48
N GLU A 85 75.02 -1.16 52.64
CA GLU A 85 74.03 -2.19 52.95
C GLU A 85 72.61 -1.61 53.09
N GLU A 86 72.47 -0.43 53.70
CA GLU A 86 71.21 0.31 53.71
C GLU A 86 70.77 0.69 52.29
N LYS A 87 71.68 1.17 51.45
CA LYS A 87 71.39 1.50 50.04
C LYS A 87 70.99 0.27 49.23
N LYS A 88 71.61 -0.89 49.46
CA LYS A 88 71.20 -2.16 48.84
C LYS A 88 69.78 -2.56 49.26
N LYS A 89 69.44 -2.44 50.55
CA LYS A 89 68.08 -2.72 51.03
C LYS A 89 67.05 -1.76 50.41
N GLN A 90 67.36 -0.46 50.37
CA GLN A 90 66.52 0.55 49.71
C GLN A 90 66.30 0.22 48.23
N LEU A 91 67.37 -0.14 47.51
CA LEU A 91 67.30 -0.56 46.11
C LEU A 91 66.44 -1.82 45.93
N GLY A 92 66.54 -2.79 46.84
CA GLY A 92 65.70 -3.98 46.87
C GLY A 92 64.21 -3.62 47.00
N HIS A 93 63.85 -2.77 47.98
CA HIS A 93 62.48 -2.30 48.15
C HIS A 93 61.95 -1.53 46.93
N LEU A 94 62.77 -0.67 46.33
CA LEU A 94 62.41 0.06 45.12
C LEU A 94 62.19 -0.89 43.94
N THR A 95 63.04 -1.90 43.78
CA THR A 95 62.91 -2.90 42.72
C THR A 95 61.61 -3.69 42.88
N THR A 96 61.29 -4.16 44.09
CA THR A 96 60.02 -4.86 44.36
C THR A 96 58.81 -3.95 44.11
N ASN A 97 58.86 -2.69 44.54
CA ASN A 97 57.77 -1.73 44.30
C ASN A 97 57.56 -1.46 42.79
N ILE A 98 58.65 -1.29 42.03
CA ILE A 98 58.59 -1.12 40.57
C ILE A 98 57.99 -2.36 39.92
N ASN A 99 58.41 -3.56 40.33
CA ASN A 99 57.87 -4.81 39.79
C ASN A 99 56.36 -4.95 40.09
N ASN A 100 55.95 -4.71 41.33
CA ASN A 100 54.53 -4.76 41.72
C ASN A 100 53.69 -3.76 40.92
N LYS A 101 54.14 -2.50 40.80
CA LYS A 101 53.46 -1.50 39.96
C LYS A 101 53.39 -1.92 38.51
N THR A 102 54.47 -2.50 37.97
CA THR A 102 54.50 -2.99 36.59
C THR A 102 53.47 -4.09 36.38
N GLU A 103 53.34 -5.04 37.31
CA GLU A 103 52.32 -6.09 37.26
C GLU A 103 50.90 -5.52 37.34
N GLU A 104 50.66 -4.52 38.20
CA GLU A 104 49.38 -3.81 38.27
C GLU A 104 49.06 -3.12 36.95
N TYR A 105 50.00 -2.38 36.36
CA TYR A 105 49.82 -1.73 35.07
C TYR A 105 49.51 -2.74 33.96
N VAL A 106 50.18 -3.89 33.94
CA VAL A 106 49.92 -4.95 32.97
C VAL A 106 48.50 -5.50 33.14
N LYS A 107 48.07 -5.77 34.38
CA LYS A 107 46.70 -6.24 34.67
C LYS A 107 45.65 -5.21 34.25
N THR A 108 45.82 -3.94 34.61
CA THR A 108 44.89 -2.88 34.22
C THR A 108 44.84 -2.70 32.70
N LYS A 109 45.99 -2.80 32.02
CA LYS A 109 46.02 -2.74 30.55
C LYS A 109 45.23 -3.90 29.92
N GLN A 110 45.38 -5.11 30.45
CA GLN A 110 44.65 -6.28 29.98
C GLN A 110 43.14 -6.14 30.20
N THR A 111 42.70 -5.73 31.39
CA THR A 111 41.27 -5.54 31.66
C THR A 111 40.67 -4.45 30.78
N LEU A 112 41.38 -3.35 30.55
CA LEU A 112 40.94 -2.31 29.62
C LEU A 112 40.81 -2.84 28.19
N GLN A 113 41.74 -3.69 27.74
CA GLN A 113 41.68 -4.30 26.43
C GLN A 113 40.47 -5.24 26.28
N GLU A 114 40.19 -6.06 27.30
CA GLU A 114 39.02 -6.94 27.33
C GLU A 114 37.72 -6.12 27.32
N THR A 115 37.61 -5.07 28.15
CA THR A 115 36.42 -4.19 28.14
C THR A 115 36.22 -3.46 26.82
N ARG A 116 37.31 -3.12 26.12
CA ARG A 116 37.24 -2.50 24.80
C ARG A 116 36.72 -3.49 23.77
N GLN A 117 37.20 -4.73 23.77
CA GLN A 117 36.73 -5.78 22.85
C GLN A 117 35.25 -6.07 23.06
N THR A 118 34.80 -6.24 24.31
CA THR A 118 33.40 -6.49 24.60
C THR A 118 32.51 -5.31 24.19
N PHE A 119 32.97 -4.08 24.38
CA PHE A 119 32.25 -2.89 23.90
C PHE A 119 32.19 -2.82 22.38
N GLU A 120 33.28 -3.13 21.67
CA GLU A 120 33.32 -3.19 20.21
C GLU A 120 32.35 -4.27 19.67
N GLU A 121 32.28 -5.44 20.30
CA GLU A 121 31.34 -6.51 19.97
C GLU A 121 29.88 -6.08 20.15
N GLN A 122 29.55 -5.49 21.30
CA GLN A 122 28.20 -4.97 21.58
C GLN A 122 27.79 -3.87 20.59
N LEU A 123 28.73 -2.99 20.22
CA LEU A 123 28.48 -1.94 19.25
C LEU A 123 28.22 -2.53 17.86
N ASN A 124 29.01 -3.53 17.44
CA ASN A 124 28.83 -4.21 16.16
C ASN A 124 27.49 -4.97 16.09
N GLU A 125 27.11 -5.66 17.18
CA GLU A 125 25.82 -6.34 17.29
C GLU A 125 24.67 -5.34 17.16
N LYS A 126 24.74 -4.21 17.88
CA LYS A 126 23.72 -3.15 17.80
C LYS A 126 23.65 -2.50 16.42
N ILE A 127 24.79 -2.32 15.75
CA ILE A 127 24.83 -1.85 14.36
C ILE A 127 24.15 -2.87 13.43
N ALA A 128 24.43 -4.16 13.58
CA ALA A 128 23.80 -5.22 12.78
C ALA A 128 22.28 -5.25 12.98
N GLU A 129 21.81 -5.20 14.23
CA GLU A 129 20.37 -5.14 14.55
C GLU A 129 19.70 -3.92 13.90
N LYS A 130 20.34 -2.73 13.99
CA LYS A 130 19.81 -1.51 13.39
C LYS A 130 19.80 -1.58 11.85
N ASN A 131 20.82 -2.15 11.23
CA ASN A 131 20.85 -2.36 9.78
C ASN A 131 19.75 -3.33 9.33
N GLN A 132 19.46 -4.37 10.12
CA GLN A 132 18.35 -5.28 9.85
C GLN A 132 16.99 -4.56 9.96
N GLN A 133 16.80 -3.74 11.01
CA GLN A 133 15.59 -2.90 11.16
C GLN A 133 15.42 -1.93 10.00
N ILE A 134 16.49 -1.27 9.55
CA ILE A 134 16.48 -0.37 8.38
C ILE A 134 16.06 -1.14 7.13
N SER A 135 16.62 -2.33 6.90
CA SER A 135 16.28 -3.16 5.73
C SER A 135 14.79 -3.57 5.73
N GLN A 136 14.26 -3.98 6.89
CA GLN A 136 12.84 -4.31 7.04
C GLN A 136 11.94 -3.09 6.77
N LEU A 137 12.30 -1.92 7.30
CA LEU A 137 11.54 -0.69 7.04
C LEU A 137 11.58 -0.31 5.56
N GLN A 138 12.74 -0.41 4.90
CA GLN A 138 12.86 -0.16 3.46
C GLN A 138 11.96 -1.08 2.64
N THR A 139 11.95 -2.39 2.91
CA THR A 139 11.05 -3.33 2.22
C THR A 139 9.58 -3.02 2.46
N THR A 140 9.22 -2.61 3.69
CA THR A 140 7.84 -2.22 4.02
C THR A 140 7.43 -0.96 3.28
N THR A 141 8.32 0.05 3.20
CA THR A 141 8.09 1.28 2.45
C THR A 141 7.91 1.00 0.96
N GLU A 142 8.74 0.13 0.37
CA GLU A 142 8.63 -0.25 -1.04
C GLU A 142 7.28 -0.94 -1.33
N ASN A 143 6.87 -1.88 -0.47
CA ASN A 143 5.58 -2.56 -0.59
C ASN A 143 4.40 -1.60 -0.49
N LEU A 144 4.43 -0.67 0.49
CA LEU A 144 3.38 0.35 0.63
C LEU A 144 3.33 1.29 -0.57
N ARG A 145 4.48 1.65 -1.14
CA ARG A 145 4.56 2.47 -2.34
C ARG A 145 3.95 1.76 -3.55
N SER A 146 4.28 0.48 -3.73
CA SER A 146 3.71 -0.35 -4.81
C SER A 146 2.20 -0.52 -4.65
N ASN A 147 1.71 -0.77 -3.42
CA ASN A 147 0.28 -0.85 -3.15
C ASN A 147 -0.45 0.46 -3.47
N LEU A 148 0.13 1.60 -3.09
CA LEU A 148 -0.44 2.92 -3.39
C LEU A 148 -0.54 3.16 -4.92
N GLU A 149 0.48 2.77 -5.68
CA GLU A 149 0.48 2.89 -7.14
C GLU A 149 -0.61 2.00 -7.78
N ASN A 150 -0.79 0.78 -7.26
CA ASN A 150 -1.86 -0.12 -7.68
C ASN A 150 -3.25 0.45 -7.37
N GLU A 151 -3.47 0.96 -6.16
CA GLU A 151 -4.74 1.58 -5.76
C GLU A 151 -5.05 2.83 -6.60
N GLN A 152 -4.04 3.65 -6.91
CA GLN A 152 -4.21 4.80 -7.80
C GLN A 152 -4.61 4.36 -9.20
N SER A 153 -3.96 3.32 -9.73
CA SER A 153 -4.28 2.76 -11.04
C SER A 153 -5.70 2.18 -11.09
N GLU A 154 -6.11 1.45 -10.04
CA GLU A 154 -7.47 0.92 -9.91
C GLU A 154 -8.50 2.05 -9.81
N LYS A 155 -8.21 3.12 -9.05
CA LYS A 155 -9.06 4.30 -8.99
C LYS A 155 -9.28 4.93 -10.37
N TYR A 156 -8.22 5.10 -11.17
CA TYR A 156 -8.36 5.63 -12.53
C TYR A 156 -9.18 4.70 -13.44
N HIS A 157 -8.99 3.39 -13.30
CA HIS A 157 -9.77 2.41 -14.05
C HIS A 157 -11.26 2.48 -13.70
N LEU A 158 -11.58 2.52 -12.40
CA LEU A 158 -12.95 2.64 -11.91
C LEU A 158 -13.60 3.96 -12.34
N GLN A 159 -12.86 5.08 -12.29
CA GLN A 159 -13.36 6.37 -12.79
C GLN A 159 -13.67 6.29 -14.29
N THR A 160 -12.78 5.71 -15.09
CA THR A 160 -13.02 5.52 -16.53
C THR A 160 -14.26 4.67 -16.79
N LEU A 161 -14.44 3.60 -16.01
CA LEU A 161 -15.61 2.73 -16.13
C LEU A 161 -16.91 3.44 -15.71
N LEU A 162 -16.85 4.30 -14.69
CA LEU A 162 -17.97 5.16 -14.30
C LEU A 162 -18.35 6.13 -15.42
N ASP A 163 -17.38 6.84 -15.99
CA ASP A 163 -17.60 7.80 -17.09
C ASP A 163 -18.22 7.10 -18.32
N GLN A 164 -17.76 5.88 -18.64
CA GLN A 164 -18.35 5.06 -19.71
C GLN A 164 -19.80 4.66 -19.40
N LYS A 165 -20.11 4.34 -18.15
CA LYS A 165 -21.47 3.98 -17.73
C LYS A 165 -22.41 5.18 -17.78
N ASP A 166 -21.95 6.36 -17.37
CA ASP A 166 -22.72 7.59 -17.46
C ASP A 166 -23.02 7.95 -18.93
N GLN A 167 -22.04 7.79 -19.83
CA GLN A 167 -22.27 7.96 -21.27
C GLN A 167 -23.29 6.95 -21.82
N GLN A 168 -23.19 5.67 -21.44
CA GLN A 168 -24.17 4.66 -21.83
C GLN A 168 -25.58 5.02 -21.34
N LEU A 169 -25.69 5.54 -20.12
CA LEU A 169 -26.96 5.94 -19.53
C LEU A 169 -27.57 7.15 -20.27
N SER A 170 -26.75 8.16 -20.58
CA SER A 170 -27.16 9.31 -21.40
C SER A 170 -27.70 8.88 -22.76
N ASN A 171 -26.95 8.00 -23.47
CA ASN A 171 -27.38 7.49 -24.78
C ASN A 171 -28.71 6.72 -24.69
N LEU A 172 -28.91 5.92 -23.63
CA LEU A 172 -30.18 5.21 -23.44
C LEU A 172 -31.34 6.16 -23.13
N GLN A 173 -31.11 7.23 -22.38
CA GLN A 173 -32.13 8.26 -22.13
C GLN A 173 -32.54 8.98 -23.41
N GLU A 174 -31.57 9.30 -24.28
CA GLU A 174 -31.85 9.87 -25.60
C GLU A 174 -32.66 8.93 -26.47
N GLN A 175 -32.28 7.64 -26.53
CA GLN A 175 -33.04 6.62 -27.27
C GLN A 175 -34.48 6.48 -26.75
N ILE A 176 -34.68 6.48 -25.42
CA ILE A 176 -36.02 6.42 -24.82
C ILE A 176 -36.84 7.66 -25.22
N SER A 177 -36.22 8.83 -25.25
CA SER A 177 -36.88 10.08 -25.61
C SER A 177 -37.32 10.07 -27.07
N ALA A 178 -36.43 9.66 -27.98
CA ALA A 178 -36.73 9.50 -29.40
C ALA A 178 -37.88 8.50 -29.64
N LEU A 179 -37.87 7.35 -28.95
CA LEU A 179 -38.95 6.35 -29.06
C LEU A 179 -40.29 6.89 -28.53
N ARG A 180 -40.28 7.73 -27.50
CA ARG A 180 -41.50 8.39 -26.99
C ARG A 180 -42.06 9.39 -28.00
N GLU A 181 -41.20 10.17 -28.64
CA GLU A 181 -41.59 11.08 -29.71
C GLU A 181 -42.19 10.31 -30.89
N GLU A 182 -41.51 9.26 -31.36
CA GLU A 182 -42.00 8.41 -32.45
C GLU A 182 -43.37 7.81 -32.12
N LYS A 183 -43.56 7.29 -30.90
CA LYS A 183 -44.85 6.78 -30.43
C LYS A 183 -45.94 7.86 -30.48
N ASN A 184 -45.62 9.07 -30.02
CA ASN A 184 -46.59 10.17 -30.01
C ASN A 184 -46.97 10.57 -31.44
N GLU A 185 -46.00 10.69 -32.35
CA GLU A 185 -46.26 10.97 -33.77
C GLU A 185 -47.15 9.89 -34.41
N GLN A 186 -46.85 8.61 -34.16
CA GLN A 186 -47.68 7.52 -34.67
C GLN A 186 -49.10 7.57 -34.10
N THR A 187 -49.25 7.92 -32.83
CA THR A 187 -50.55 8.08 -32.18
C THR A 187 -51.37 9.21 -32.81
N GLU A 188 -50.74 10.36 -33.08
CA GLU A 188 -51.41 11.48 -33.74
C GLU A 188 -51.74 11.16 -35.21
N LYS A 189 -50.85 10.49 -35.93
CA LYS A 189 -51.15 9.99 -37.29
C LYS A 189 -52.36 9.04 -37.29
N ALA A 190 -52.45 8.13 -36.32
CA ALA A 190 -53.58 7.22 -36.18
C ALA A 190 -54.90 7.96 -35.90
N LYS A 191 -54.89 8.96 -35.00
CA LYS A 191 -56.06 9.81 -34.75
C LYS A 191 -56.50 10.57 -35.99
N SER A 192 -55.56 11.18 -36.72
CA SER A 192 -55.84 11.90 -37.97
C SER A 192 -56.50 10.97 -38.99
N LEU A 193 -55.92 9.79 -39.22
CA LEU A 193 -56.48 8.78 -40.12
C LEU A 193 -57.89 8.35 -39.70
N GLN A 194 -58.12 8.13 -38.41
CA GLN A 194 -59.44 7.76 -37.90
C GLN A 194 -60.48 8.85 -38.17
N VAL A 195 -60.12 10.13 -37.98
CA VAL A 195 -60.98 11.28 -38.26
C VAL A 195 -61.26 11.38 -39.77
N ASP A 196 -60.22 11.28 -40.60
CA ASP A 196 -60.35 11.36 -42.05
C ASP A 196 -61.24 10.23 -42.60
N ILE A 197 -61.04 9.01 -42.11
CA ILE A 197 -61.88 7.85 -42.47
C ILE A 197 -63.33 8.08 -42.04
N SER A 198 -63.56 8.53 -40.80
CA SER A 198 -64.90 8.78 -40.28
C SER A 198 -65.62 9.85 -41.08
N ASN A 199 -64.95 10.98 -41.34
CA ASN A 199 -65.50 12.09 -42.12
C ASN A 199 -65.81 11.68 -43.56
N ASN A 200 -64.90 10.93 -44.21
CA ASN A 200 -65.09 10.46 -45.58
C ASN A 200 -66.28 9.52 -45.67
N PHE A 201 -66.34 8.48 -44.81
CA PHE A 201 -67.46 7.55 -44.83
C PHE A 201 -68.77 8.21 -44.44
N GLN A 202 -68.79 9.10 -43.45
CA GLN A 202 -70.00 9.82 -43.08
C GLN A 202 -70.51 10.67 -44.24
N LYS A 203 -69.61 11.35 -44.96
CA LYS A 203 -69.96 12.11 -46.17
C LYS A 203 -70.51 11.19 -47.27
N GLN A 204 -69.86 10.07 -47.57
CA GLN A 204 -70.33 9.11 -48.56
C GLN A 204 -71.70 8.53 -48.18
N ILE A 205 -71.92 8.19 -46.91
CA ILE A 205 -73.21 7.69 -46.41
C ILE A 205 -74.29 8.76 -46.55
N SER A 206 -74.01 10.02 -46.20
CA SER A 206 -74.97 11.13 -46.37
C SER A 206 -75.31 11.35 -47.83
N GLU A 207 -74.32 11.34 -48.73
CA GLU A 207 -74.52 11.48 -50.18
C GLU A 207 -75.37 10.33 -50.75
N MET A 208 -75.04 9.09 -50.39
CA MET A 208 -75.83 7.91 -50.79
C MET A 208 -77.26 7.95 -50.23
N SER A 209 -77.44 8.38 -48.99
CA SER A 209 -78.76 8.51 -48.35
C SER A 209 -79.61 9.57 -49.08
N ALA A 210 -79.01 10.70 -49.46
CA ALA A 210 -79.68 11.73 -50.23
C ALA A 210 -80.10 11.25 -51.64
N ILE A 211 -79.21 10.51 -52.31
CA ILE A 211 -79.53 9.88 -53.61
C ILE A 211 -80.68 8.89 -53.44
N LEU A 212 -80.64 8.04 -52.42
CA LEU A 212 -81.67 7.04 -52.15
C LEU A 212 -83.03 7.71 -51.89
N HIS A 213 -83.07 8.74 -51.05
CA HIS A 213 -84.30 9.49 -50.80
C HIS A 213 -84.88 10.09 -52.08
N THR A 214 -84.03 10.70 -52.92
CA THR A 214 -84.44 11.26 -54.21
C THR A 214 -85.03 10.19 -55.14
N LYS A 215 -84.43 8.99 -55.18
CA LYS A 215 -84.93 7.86 -55.97
C LYS A 215 -86.27 7.35 -55.43
N GLU A 216 -86.43 7.31 -54.12
CA GLU A 216 -87.67 6.89 -53.46
C GLU A 216 -88.82 7.87 -53.72
N THR A 217 -88.57 9.18 -53.62
CA THR A 217 -89.54 10.21 -54.02
C THR A 217 -89.93 10.07 -55.49
N ARG A 218 -88.96 9.85 -56.38
CA ARG A 218 -89.24 9.62 -57.80
C ARG A 218 -90.07 8.35 -58.03
N ASN A 219 -89.82 7.29 -57.26
CA ASN A 219 -90.59 6.05 -57.35
C ASN A 219 -92.05 6.27 -56.88
N GLN A 220 -92.25 7.00 -55.78
CA GLN A 220 -93.59 7.39 -55.32
C GLN A 220 -94.34 8.23 -56.37
N GLN A 221 -93.66 9.18 -57.02
CA GLN A 221 -94.24 9.94 -58.12
C GLN A 221 -94.64 9.04 -59.30
N LEU A 222 -93.77 8.11 -59.70
CA LEU A 222 -94.08 7.15 -60.75
C LEU A 222 -95.27 6.24 -60.38
N HIS A 223 -95.34 5.77 -59.14
CA HIS A 223 -96.48 5.00 -58.65
C HIS A 223 -97.79 5.79 -58.70
N SER A 224 -97.77 7.08 -58.31
CA SER A 224 -98.94 7.96 -58.41
C SER A 224 -99.41 8.14 -59.85
N VAL A 225 -98.48 8.44 -60.78
CA VAL A 225 -98.77 8.55 -62.22
C VAL A 225 -99.34 7.24 -62.77
N LEU A 226 -98.77 6.09 -62.37
CA LEU A 226 -99.23 4.79 -62.81
C LEU A 226 -100.64 4.46 -62.27
N SER A 227 -100.95 4.85 -61.03
CA SER A 227 -102.30 4.74 -60.47
C SER A 227 -103.29 5.60 -61.25
N GLN A 228 -102.95 6.87 -61.52
CA GLN A 228 -103.80 7.76 -62.32
C GLN A 228 -104.05 7.21 -63.72
N ALA A 229 -103.01 6.71 -64.39
CA ALA A 229 -103.13 6.08 -65.70
C ALA A 229 -104.01 4.82 -65.65
N ARG A 230 -103.90 4.02 -64.58
CA ARG A 230 -104.76 2.86 -64.35
C ARG A 230 -106.23 3.27 -64.17
N ASP A 231 -106.50 4.30 -63.39
CA ASP A 231 -107.87 4.81 -63.16
C ASP A 231 -108.47 5.35 -64.46
N GLN A 232 -107.69 6.13 -65.22
CA GLN A 232 -108.07 6.59 -66.56
C GLN A 232 -108.41 5.41 -67.49
N LEU A 233 -107.61 4.35 -67.47
CA LEU A 233 -107.85 3.15 -68.28
C LEU A 233 -109.14 2.42 -67.86
N VAL A 234 -109.45 2.37 -66.57
CA VAL A 234 -110.73 1.82 -66.07
C VAL A 234 -111.91 2.66 -66.58
N SER A 235 -111.86 3.99 -66.42
CA SER A 235 -112.91 4.88 -66.91
C SER A 235 -113.10 4.79 -68.43
N LEU A 236 -112.02 4.71 -69.20
CA LEU A 236 -112.08 4.49 -70.66
C LEU A 236 -112.70 3.14 -71.01
N LYS A 237 -112.40 2.09 -70.23
CA LYS A 237 -112.99 0.76 -70.42
C LYS A 237 -114.49 0.77 -70.13
N GLU A 238 -114.92 1.42 -69.05
CA GLU A 238 -116.33 1.61 -68.71
C GLU A 238 -117.07 2.40 -69.79
N LEU A 239 -116.48 3.50 -70.26
CA LEU A 239 -117.02 4.28 -71.38
C LEU A 239 -117.13 3.42 -72.66
N ASN A 240 -116.14 2.57 -72.94
CA ASN A 240 -116.20 1.65 -74.09
C ASN A 240 -117.34 0.64 -73.96
N VAL A 241 -117.57 0.09 -72.76
CA VAL A 241 -118.71 -0.81 -72.48
C VAL A 241 -120.03 -0.08 -72.70
N GLN A 242 -120.19 1.14 -72.18
CA GLN A 242 -121.38 1.96 -72.40
C GLN A 242 -121.61 2.26 -73.88
N LEU A 243 -120.56 2.61 -74.63
CA LEU A 243 -120.65 2.85 -76.07
C LEU A 243 -121.04 1.59 -76.85
N ARG A 244 -120.54 0.40 -76.46
CA ARG A 244 -120.96 -0.88 -77.06
C ARG A 244 -122.42 -1.19 -76.78
N GLU A 245 -122.90 -0.94 -75.56
CA GLU A 245 -124.30 -1.13 -75.19
C GLU A 245 -125.21 -0.15 -75.95
N ASN A 246 -124.84 1.13 -76.00
CA ASN A 246 -125.56 2.13 -76.79
C ASN A 246 -125.59 1.76 -78.28
N LYS A 247 -124.48 1.26 -78.83
CA LYS A 247 -124.42 0.76 -80.21
C LYS A 247 -125.40 -0.40 -80.41
N LYS A 248 -125.45 -1.37 -79.48
CA LYS A 248 -126.39 -2.49 -79.52
C LYS A 248 -127.84 -2.01 -79.46
N GLN A 249 -128.18 -1.11 -78.55
CA GLN A 249 -129.52 -0.50 -78.46
C GLN A 249 -129.92 0.24 -79.74
N LEU A 250 -128.99 0.96 -80.37
CA LEU A 250 -129.22 1.60 -81.67
C LEU A 250 -129.42 0.57 -82.78
N GLN A 251 -128.65 -0.52 -82.80
CA GLN A 251 -128.85 -1.62 -83.74
C GLN A 251 -130.21 -2.30 -83.55
N ASP A 252 -130.62 -2.57 -82.31
CA ASP A 252 -131.94 -3.13 -82.00
C ASP A 252 -133.06 -2.19 -82.43
N ARG A 253 -132.91 -0.88 -82.21
CA ARG A 253 -133.84 0.14 -82.70
C ARG A 253 -133.91 0.17 -84.23
N ILE A 254 -132.78 0.06 -84.92
CA ILE A 254 -132.74 -0.02 -86.39
C ILE A 254 -133.48 -1.28 -86.85
N SER A 255 -133.21 -2.45 -86.25
CA SER A 255 -133.92 -3.70 -86.58
C SER A 255 -135.44 -3.57 -86.41
N VAL A 256 -135.90 -2.94 -85.31
CA VAL A 256 -137.35 -2.68 -85.10
C VAL A 256 -137.90 -1.70 -86.14
N LEU A 257 -137.13 -0.69 -86.55
CA LEU A 257 -137.55 0.25 -87.58
C LEU A 257 -137.56 -0.41 -88.97
N GLU A 258 -136.59 -1.26 -89.29
CA GLU A 258 -136.53 -2.07 -90.50
C GLU A 258 -137.73 -3.03 -90.56
N GLU A 259 -138.06 -3.70 -89.45
CA GLU A 259 -139.24 -4.55 -89.34
C GLU A 259 -140.54 -3.76 -89.53
N ARG A 260 -140.65 -2.56 -88.93
CA ARG A 260 -141.80 -1.66 -89.12
C ARG A 260 -141.91 -1.17 -90.57
N LEU A 261 -140.79 -0.87 -91.22
CA LEU A 261 -140.74 -0.48 -92.63
C LEU A 261 -141.13 -1.64 -93.53
N ALA A 262 -140.65 -2.85 -93.26
CA ALA A 262 -141.05 -4.06 -93.98
C ALA A 262 -142.56 -4.32 -93.84
N ASN A 263 -143.11 -4.24 -92.61
CA ASN A 263 -144.54 -4.35 -92.37
C ASN A 263 -145.34 -3.26 -93.08
N ARG A 264 -144.82 -2.03 -93.13
CA ARG A 264 -145.46 -0.92 -93.83
C ARG A 264 -145.40 -1.11 -95.35
N ASN A 265 -144.30 -1.63 -95.89
CA ASN A 265 -144.16 -2.00 -97.29
C ASN A 265 -145.10 -3.15 -97.66
N ASP A 266 -145.24 -4.17 -96.83
CA ASP A 266 -146.23 -5.25 -97.03
C ASP A 266 -147.67 -4.72 -96.99
N ARG A 267 -147.96 -3.77 -96.09
CA ARG A 267 -149.26 -3.07 -96.07
C ARG A 267 -149.48 -2.24 -97.33
N LEU A 268 -148.48 -1.50 -97.78
CA LEU A 268 -148.55 -0.73 -99.03
C LEU A 268 -148.71 -1.65 -100.23
N LYS A 269 -148.04 -2.81 -100.24
CA LYS A 269 -148.18 -3.84 -101.26
C LYS A 269 -149.59 -4.41 -101.29
N LYS A 270 -150.16 -4.74 -100.12
CA LYS A 270 -151.59 -5.12 -99.99
C LYS A 270 -152.55 -4.02 -100.45
N VAL A 271 -152.25 -2.75 -100.17
CA VAL A 271 -153.06 -1.62 -100.64
C VAL A 271 -152.92 -1.42 -102.15
N ALA A 272 -151.72 -1.62 -102.71
CA ALA A 272 -151.49 -1.59 -104.15
C ALA A 272 -152.22 -2.75 -104.86
N GLU A 273 -152.17 -3.96 -104.31
CA GLU A 273 -152.94 -5.12 -104.77
C GLU A 273 -154.46 -4.84 -104.70
N MET A 274 -154.94 -4.15 -103.65
CA MET A 274 -156.36 -3.71 -103.56
C MET A 274 -156.73 -2.56 -104.52
N LEU A 275 -155.76 -1.84 -105.09
CA LEU A 275 -155.99 -0.74 -106.03
C LEU A 275 -155.85 -1.17 -107.50
N GLU A 276 -155.24 -2.33 -107.79
CA GLU A 276 -155.18 -2.93 -109.13
C GLU A 276 -156.48 -3.68 -109.51
N ASP A 277 -157.39 -3.91 -108.55
CA ASP A 277 -158.72 -4.52 -108.77
C ASP A 277 -159.85 -3.47 -108.92
N PHE A 278 -159.51 -2.19 -109.14
CA PHE A 278 -160.42 -1.10 -109.52
C PHE A 278 -160.32 -0.78 -111.02
#